data_AF-A0AAQ1MBM1-F1
#
_entry.id   AF-A0AAQ1MBM1-F1
#
_cell.length_a   1.000
_cell.length_b   1.000
_cell.length_c   1.000
_cell.angle_alpha   90.00
_cell.angle_beta   90.00
_cell.angle_gamma   90.00
#
_symmetry.space_group_name_H-M   'P 1'
#
loop_
_entity.id
_entity.type
_entity.pdbx_description
1 polymer ?
#
loop_
_entity_poly.entity_id
_entity_poly.type
_entity_poly.pdbx_seq_one_letter_code
_entity_poly.pdbx_strand_id
1 'polypeptide(L)'
;MINPYELKDERALGLIQGYVIDVKDKGDCNMLLFKKDTMDRASDLISVAAWAPQAGQDTPDMKAMTDDVKGKFIACIVIIRKKEKNGKLYTNYDMKYLIKPPVGKTA
;
A
#
# COMPACT_ATOMS: atom_id res chain seq x y z
N MET A 1 6.84 4.78 9.59
CA MET A 1 7.71 3.95 10.46
C MET A 1 8.37 2.88 9.60
N ILE A 2 9.70 2.79 9.57
CA ILE A 2 10.45 1.85 8.71
C ILE A 2 10.49 0.47 9.38
N ASN A 3 10.29 -0.59 8.60
CA ASN A 3 10.11 -1.99 9.02
C ASN A 3 11.33 -2.55 9.80
N PRO A 4 11.17 -3.24 10.95
CA PRO A 4 12.26 -3.99 11.59
C PRO A 4 12.59 -5.34 10.92
N TYR A 5 11.81 -5.79 9.94
CA TYR A 5 12.01 -7.08 9.27
C TYR A 5 12.70 -6.95 7.91
N GLU A 6 13.70 -7.80 7.65
CA GLU A 6 14.24 -8.01 6.30
C GLU A 6 13.20 -8.71 5.43
N LEU A 7 12.71 -8.02 4.41
CA LEU A 7 11.80 -8.59 3.41
C LEU A 7 12.64 -9.09 2.23
N LYS A 8 12.69 -10.42 2.02
CA LYS A 8 13.42 -11.04 0.91
C LYS A 8 12.52 -11.22 -0.31
N ASP A 9 12.87 -10.54 -1.40
CA ASP A 9 12.31 -10.67 -2.75
C ASP A 9 13.39 -10.15 -3.73
N GLU A 10 13.32 -10.52 -5.00
CA GLU A 10 14.22 -9.97 -6.03
C GLU A 10 14.02 -8.46 -6.23
N ARG A 11 12.83 -7.95 -5.86
CA ARG A 11 12.48 -6.53 -5.91
C ARG A 11 12.70 -5.86 -4.56
N ALA A 12 12.94 -4.56 -4.59
CA ALA A 12 12.96 -3.75 -3.38
C ALA A 12 11.57 -3.73 -2.72
N LEU A 13 11.50 -4.19 -1.47
CA LEU A 13 10.26 -4.20 -0.68
C LEU A 13 10.31 -3.18 0.46
N GLY A 14 9.13 -2.78 0.93
CA GLY A 14 8.96 -1.96 2.13
C GLY A 14 7.69 -2.32 2.88
N LEU A 15 7.64 -1.98 4.17
CA LEU A 15 6.40 -1.97 4.96
C LEU A 15 5.89 -0.54 5.03
N ILE A 16 4.62 -0.34 4.69
CA ILE A 16 3.89 0.89 4.96
C ILE A 16 2.80 0.56 5.96
N GLN A 17 2.70 1.35 7.03
CA GLN A 17 1.64 1.21 8.03
C GLN A 17 1.14 2.58 8.45
N GLY A 18 -0.17 2.68 8.67
CA GLY A 18 -0.82 3.92 9.09
C GLY A 18 -2.31 3.92 8.83
N TYR A 19 -2.97 5.00 9.25
CA TYR A 19 -4.36 5.26 8.91
C TYR A 19 -4.48 5.65 7.43
N VAL A 20 -5.42 5.01 6.72
CA VAL A 20 -5.77 5.39 5.36
C VAL A 20 -6.61 6.65 5.39
N ILE A 21 -6.04 7.76 4.92
CA ILE A 21 -6.71 9.06 4.86
C ILE A 21 -7.80 9.04 3.78
N ASP A 22 -7.50 8.42 2.65
CA ASP A 22 -8.44 8.30 1.54
C ASP A 22 -8.09 7.12 0.63
N VAL A 23 -9.09 6.66 -0.12
CA VAL A 23 -8.95 5.67 -1.18
C VAL A 23 -9.47 6.30 -2.46
N LYS A 24 -8.61 6.42 -3.48
CA LYS A 24 -9.00 6.95 -4.79
C LYS A 24 -9.09 5.82 -5.80
N ASP A 25 -10.26 5.60 -6.36
CA ASP A 25 -10.43 4.69 -7.50
C ASP A 25 -9.75 5.28 -8.75
N LYS A 26 -8.98 4.44 -9.45
CA LYS A 26 -8.27 4.75 -10.69
C LYS A 26 -8.59 3.76 -11.82
N GLY A 27 -9.69 3.01 -11.69
CA GLY A 27 -10.16 2.04 -12.67
C GLY A 27 -9.72 0.63 -12.29
N ASP A 28 -8.50 0.26 -12.63
CA ASP A 28 -7.91 -1.05 -12.35
C ASP A 28 -7.08 -1.08 -11.05
N CYS A 29 -7.01 0.04 -10.33
CA CYS A 29 -6.41 0.09 -9.01
C CYS A 29 -7.09 1.08 -8.07
N ASN A 30 -6.98 0.80 -6.77
CA ASN A 30 -7.23 1.75 -5.71
C ASN A 30 -5.92 2.39 -5.27
N MET A 31 -5.90 3.73 -5.14
CA MET A 31 -4.77 4.47 -4.60
C MET A 31 -5.05 4.85 -3.15
N LEU A 32 -4.32 4.22 -2.23
CA LEU A 32 -4.44 4.43 -0.80
C LEU A 32 -3.51 5.55 -0.38
N LEU A 33 -4.04 6.55 0.32
CA LEU A 33 -3.28 7.69 0.81
C LEU A 33 -3.00 7.57 2.30
N PHE A 34 -1.73 7.65 2.66
CA PHE A 34 -1.24 7.62 4.03
C PHE A 34 -0.52 8.92 4.35
N LYS A 35 -0.43 9.28 5.63
CA LYS A 35 0.53 10.29 6.10
C LYS A 35 1.90 9.66 6.24
N LYS A 36 2.94 10.34 5.74
CA LYS A 36 4.33 9.92 5.86
C LYS A 36 4.77 9.84 7.32
N ASP A 37 4.34 10.81 8.13
CA ASP A 37 4.44 10.77 9.58
C ASP A 37 3.03 10.61 10.16
N THR A 38 2.79 9.50 10.85
CA THR A 38 1.47 9.18 11.41
C THR A 38 1.09 10.06 12.60
N MET A 39 2.05 10.80 13.18
CA MET A 39 1.84 11.70 14.31
C MET A 39 1.67 13.16 13.87
N ASP A 40 2.05 13.50 12.64
CA ASP A 40 1.96 14.86 12.10
C ASP A 40 0.91 14.97 10.99
N ARG A 41 -0.15 15.76 11.23
CA ARG A 41 -1.20 16.01 10.24
C ARG A 41 -0.72 16.86 9.06
N ALA A 42 0.32 17.67 9.23
CA ALA A 42 0.91 18.47 8.16
C ALA A 42 1.83 17.66 7.25
N SER A 43 2.17 16.41 7.64
CA SER A 43 3.12 15.61 6.87
C SER A 43 2.65 15.37 5.42
N ASP A 44 3.63 15.17 4.55
CA ASP A 44 3.40 14.71 3.18
C ASP A 44 2.59 13.42 3.14
N LEU A 45 1.99 13.17 1.97
CA LEU A 45 1.26 11.93 1.70
C LEU A 45 2.19 10.89 1.04
N ILE A 46 1.96 9.63 1.39
CA ILE A 46 2.45 8.47 0.65
C ILE A 46 1.25 7.86 -0.06
N SER A 47 1.42 7.56 -1.35
CA SER A 47 0.39 6.92 -2.17
C SER A 47 0.79 5.48 -2.48
N VAL A 48 -0.08 4.52 -2.18
CA VAL A 48 0.13 3.09 -2.44
C VAL A 48 -0.93 2.58 -3.41
N ALA A 49 -0.50 1.99 -4.51
CA ALA A 49 -1.39 1.42 -5.52
C ALA A 49 -1.75 -0.03 -5.20
N ALA A 50 -3.05 -0.34 -5.10
CA ALA A 50 -3.60 -1.67 -4.91
C ALA A 50 -4.31 -2.10 -6.20
N TRP A 51 -3.69 -2.99 -6.96
CA TRP A 51 -4.14 -3.39 -8.30
C TRP A 51 -5.14 -4.54 -8.27
N ALA A 52 -6.11 -4.51 -9.17
CA ALA A 52 -6.92 -5.66 -9.54
C ALA A 52 -6.04 -6.69 -10.29
N PRO A 53 -6.38 -7.99 -10.26
CA PRO A 53 -5.65 -9.00 -11.01
C PRO A 53 -5.88 -8.76 -12.51
N GLN A 54 -4.82 -8.90 -13.31
CA GLN A 54 -4.97 -8.87 -14.75
C GLN A 54 -5.54 -10.20 -15.27
N ALA A 55 -6.15 -10.19 -16.45
CA ALA A 55 -6.66 -11.41 -17.08
C ALA A 55 -5.56 -12.49 -17.16
N GLY A 56 -5.84 -13.67 -16.60
CA GLY A 56 -4.89 -14.79 -16.54
C GLY A 56 -3.94 -14.79 -15.34
N GLN A 57 -4.03 -13.82 -14.42
CA GLN A 57 -3.33 -13.87 -13.14
C GLN A 57 -4.18 -14.52 -12.06
N ASP A 58 -3.61 -15.49 -11.36
CA ASP A 58 -4.18 -16.09 -10.14
C ASP A 58 -3.56 -15.42 -8.91
N THR A 59 -3.90 -14.14 -8.71
CA THR A 59 -3.43 -13.34 -7.57
C THR A 59 -4.62 -12.74 -6.83
N PRO A 60 -4.51 -12.49 -5.51
CA PRO A 60 -5.61 -11.86 -4.78
C PRO A 60 -5.88 -10.45 -5.29
N ASP A 61 -7.16 -10.09 -5.39
CA ASP A 61 -7.59 -8.77 -5.84
C ASP A 61 -7.35 -7.71 -4.76
N MET A 62 -6.20 -7.04 -4.85
CA MET A 62 -5.82 -5.99 -3.89
C MET A 62 -6.74 -4.78 -3.99
N LYS A 63 -7.30 -4.48 -5.17
CA LYS A 63 -8.28 -3.40 -5.32
C LYS A 63 -9.51 -3.70 -4.48
N ALA A 64 -10.15 -4.85 -4.71
CA ALA A 64 -11.34 -5.25 -3.96
C ALA A 64 -11.07 -5.35 -2.44
N MET A 65 -9.90 -5.85 -2.05
CA MET A 65 -9.50 -5.93 -0.64
C MET A 65 -9.31 -4.57 0.05
N THR A 66 -9.31 -3.47 -0.70
CA THR A 66 -9.06 -2.11 -0.19
C THR A 66 -10.19 -1.12 -0.45
N ASP A 67 -11.35 -1.55 -0.94
CA ASP A 67 -12.48 -0.64 -1.21
C ASP A 67 -13.01 0.04 0.07
N ASP A 68 -12.96 -0.64 1.22
CA ASP A 68 -13.60 -0.20 2.47
C ASP A 68 -12.59 0.19 3.57
N VAL A 69 -11.32 0.43 3.22
CA VAL A 69 -10.25 0.63 4.22
C VAL A 69 -10.04 2.08 4.64
N LYS A 70 -10.80 3.04 4.09
CA LYS A 70 -10.73 4.46 4.47
C LYS A 70 -10.99 4.63 5.97
N GLY A 71 -10.12 5.39 6.64
CA GLY A 71 -10.17 5.63 8.08
C GLY A 71 -9.64 4.47 8.94
N LYS A 72 -9.32 3.32 8.35
CA LYS A 72 -8.76 2.17 9.09
C LYS A 72 -7.24 2.26 9.17
N PHE A 73 -6.68 1.78 10.28
CA PHE A 73 -5.24 1.53 10.37
C PHE A 73 -4.92 0.23 9.65
N ILE A 74 -4.03 0.29 8.67
CA ILE A 74 -3.59 -0.89 7.91
C ILE A 74 -2.07 -0.95 7.85
N ALA A 75 -1.56 -2.15 7.66
CA ALA A 75 -0.17 -2.41 7.31
C ALA A 75 -0.13 -3.17 5.98
N CYS A 76 0.79 -2.80 5.09
CA CYS A 76 0.95 -3.46 3.80
C CYS A 76 2.42 -3.57 3.42
N ILE A 77 2.77 -4.68 2.78
CA ILE A 77 4.05 -4.86 2.12
C ILE A 77 3.91 -4.32 0.70
N VAL A 78 4.82 -3.45 0.30
CA VAL A 78 4.83 -2.81 -1.01
C VAL A 78 6.10 -3.14 -1.77
N ILE A 79 5.99 -3.21 -3.09
CA ILE A 79 7.11 -3.17 -4.03
C ILE A 79 7.45 -1.71 -4.27
N ILE A 80 8.73 -1.37 -4.08
CA ILE A 80 9.26 -0.02 -4.26
C ILE A 80 9.83 0.08 -5.67
N ARG A 81 9.22 0.91 -6.52
CA ARG A 81 9.71 1.20 -7.87
C ARG A 81 10.24 2.62 -7.93
N LYS A 82 11.53 2.76 -8.21
CA LYS A 82 12.14 4.07 -8.49
C LYS A 82 11.96 4.39 -9.97
N LYS A 83 11.45 5.57 -10.27
CA LYS A 83 11.27 6.07 -11.64
C LYS A 83 11.83 7.46 -11.74
N GLU A 84 12.77 7.66 -12.66
CA GLU A 84 13.21 8.99 -13.02
C GLU A 84 12.30 9.58 -14.09
N LYS A 85 11.83 10.81 -13.89
CA LYS A 85 11.04 11.55 -14.87
C LYS A 85 11.39 13.03 -14.77
N ASN A 86 11.74 13.65 -15.89
CA ASN A 86 12.09 15.08 -15.98
C ASN A 86 13.20 15.48 -14.97
N GLY A 87 14.24 14.64 -14.81
CA GLY A 87 15.34 14.86 -13.87
C GLY A 87 14.96 14.80 -12.39
N LYS A 88 13.74 14.35 -12.05
CA LYS A 88 13.29 14.10 -10.68
C LYS A 88 13.10 12.61 -10.45
N LEU A 89 13.60 12.12 -9.32
CA LEU A 89 13.39 10.75 -8.87
C LEU A 89 12.04 10.65 -8.15
N TYR A 90 11.16 9.80 -8.67
CA TYR A 90 9.89 9.44 -8.05
C TYR A 90 9.98 8.02 -7.50
N THR A 91 9.34 7.80 -6.36
CA THR A 91 9.20 6.47 -5.77
C THR A 91 7.73 6.09 -5.79
N ASN A 92 7.41 5.02 -6.50
CA ASN A 92 6.08 4.43 -6.52
C ASN A 92 6.05 3.22 -5.59
N TYR A 93 4.89 3.01 -4.96
CA TYR A 93 4.65 1.92 -4.04
C TYR A 93 3.46 1.10 -4.55
N ASP A 94 3.70 -0.13 -4.95
CA ASP A 94 2.63 -1.05 -5.35
C ASP A 94 2.42 -2.08 -4.27
N MET A 95 1.18 -2.23 -3.80
CA MET A 95 0.83 -3.21 -2.79
C MET A 95 1.08 -4.62 -3.29
N LYS A 96 1.92 -5.35 -2.56
CA LYS A 96 2.16 -6.78 -2.76
C LYS A 96 1.29 -7.61 -1.81
N TYR A 97 1.19 -7.18 -0.56
CA TYR A 97 0.36 -7.85 0.45
C TYR A 97 -0.32 -6.83 1.35
N LEU A 98 -1.60 -7.05 1.63
CA LEU A 98 -2.32 -6.37 2.72
C LEU A 98 -2.25 -7.25 3.97
N ILE A 99 -1.69 -6.71 5.06
CA ILE A 99 -1.64 -7.40 6.34
C ILE A 99 -2.95 -7.12 7.06
N LYS A 100 -3.80 -8.16 7.15
CA LYS A 100 -5.04 -8.10 7.93
C LYS A 100 -4.78 -8.55 9.37
N PRO A 101 -5.50 -8.00 10.36
CA PRO A 101 -5.48 -8.57 11.71
C PRO A 101 -5.88 -10.05 11.61
N PRO A 102 -5.33 -10.92 12.49
CA PRO A 102 -5.77 -12.30 12.54
C PRO A 102 -7.29 -12.31 12.71
N VAL A 103 -7.96 -13.11 11.89
CA VAL A 103 -9.38 -13.39 12.07
C VAL A 103 -9.46 -14.16 13.38
N GLY A 104 -9.74 -13.46 14.48
CA GLY A 104 -10.04 -14.13 15.74
C GLY A 104 -11.17 -15.13 15.49
N LYS A 105 -11.16 -16.27 16.18
CA LYS A 105 -12.40 -17.03 16.32
C LYS A 105 -13.43 -16.02 16.82
N THR A 106 -14.49 -15.80 16.04
CA THR A 106 -15.68 -15.08 16.48
C THR A 106 -16.00 -15.53 17.90
N ALA A 107 -15.88 -14.61 18.86
CA ALA A 107 -16.40 -14.80 20.21
C ALA A 107 -17.93 -14.76 20.16
#